data_AF-A0A2E5YKN3-F1
#
_entry.id   AF-A0A2E5YKN3-F1
#
_cell.length_a   1.000
_cell.length_b   1.000
_cell.length_c   1.000
_cell.angle_alpha   90.00
_cell.angle_beta   90.00
_cell.angle_gamma   90.00
#
_symmetry.space_group_name_H-M   'P 1'
#
loop_
_entity.id
_entity.type
_entity.pdbx_description
1 polymer ?
#
loop_
_entity_poly.entity_id
_entity_poly.type
_entity_poly.pdbx_seq_one_letter_code
_entity_poly.pdbx_strand_id
1 'polypeptide(L)'
;MLAGKVETVEDAVRSLGLQQLGRWAAILLYVQGGTGDRRNPLLTTAAHRGCPMELIVGEAETKSEGAIEPGRAFLAGMLSMVDALLGRPSEYLVQEFCLSDEVARALTHHEGALGGL
;
A
#
# COMPACT_ATOMS: atom_id res chain seq x y z
N MET A 1 6.99 -3.40 21.76
CA MET A 1 5.93 -3.43 20.74
C MET A 1 6.43 -4.30 19.62
N LEU A 2 5.84 -5.47 19.40
CA LEU A 2 6.21 -6.31 18.26
C LEU A 2 5.73 -5.58 17.00
N ALA A 3 6.66 -4.98 16.25
CA ALA A 3 6.37 -4.47 14.92
C ALA A 3 6.09 -5.69 14.03
N GLY A 4 4.83 -6.11 13.96
CA GLY A 4 4.37 -7.11 13.00
C GLY A 4 4.58 -6.58 11.58
N LYS A 5 4.75 -7.49 10.61
CA LYS A 5 4.82 -7.10 9.20
C LYS A 5 3.54 -6.38 8.81
N VAL A 6 3.64 -5.33 8.00
CA VAL A 6 2.48 -4.58 7.51
C VAL A 6 1.89 -5.34 6.32
N GLU A 7 0.65 -5.80 6.46
CA GLU A 7 -0.09 -6.47 5.38
C GLU A 7 -1.23 -5.60 4.83
N THR A 8 -1.82 -4.75 5.69
CA THR A 8 -2.89 -3.83 5.30
C THR A 8 -2.63 -2.41 5.82
N VAL A 9 -3.44 -1.45 5.37
CA VAL A 9 -3.40 -0.08 5.90
C VAL A 9 -3.84 -0.05 7.36
N GLU A 10 -4.79 -0.90 7.77
CA GLU A 10 -5.22 -1.04 9.16
C GLU A 10 -4.08 -1.49 10.06
N ASP A 11 -3.21 -2.40 9.61
CA ASP A 11 -2.02 -2.81 10.36
C ASP A 11 -1.04 -1.65 10.55
N ALA A 12 -0.81 -0.86 9.50
CA ALA A 12 -0.02 0.35 9.58
C ALA A 12 -0.62 1.36 10.58
N VAL A 13 -1.94 1.59 10.52
CA VAL A 13 -2.67 2.47 11.46
C VAL A 13 -2.61 1.95 12.89
N ARG A 14 -2.77 0.64 13.12
CA ARG A 14 -2.66 0.02 14.45
C ARG A 14 -1.26 0.14 15.03
N SER A 15 -0.22 0.00 14.19
CA SER A 15 1.17 0.10 14.61
C SER A 15 1.58 1.53 14.99
N LEU A 16 1.18 2.53 14.20
CA LEU A 16 1.56 3.93 14.39
C LEU A 16 0.63 4.67 15.36
N GLY A 17 -0.66 4.33 15.35
CA GLY A 17 -1.73 5.02 16.06
C GLY A 17 -2.27 6.24 15.31
N LEU A 18 -3.60 6.43 15.36
CA LEU A 18 -4.29 7.47 14.58
C LEU A 18 -3.85 8.90 14.93
N GLN A 19 -3.54 9.19 16.20
CA GLN A 19 -3.06 10.50 16.62
C GLN A 19 -1.68 10.83 16.03
N GLN A 20 -0.76 9.87 16.04
CA GLN A 20 0.58 10.05 15.48
C GLN A 20 0.50 10.18 13.96
N LEU A 21 -0.32 9.36 13.31
CA LEU A 21 -0.58 9.45 11.87
C LEU A 21 -1.14 10.84 11.49
N GLY A 22 -2.12 11.34 12.23
CA GLY A 22 -2.69 12.67 12.01
C GLY A 22 -1.66 13.79 12.14
N ARG A 23 -0.75 13.70 13.12
CA ARG A 23 0.35 14.67 13.26
C ARG A 23 1.29 14.64 12.05
N TRP A 24 1.68 13.45 11.60
CA TRP A 24 2.53 13.31 10.42
C TRP A 24 1.82 13.79 9.15
N ALA A 25 0.55 13.48 8.97
CA ALA A 25 -0.26 13.97 7.86
C ALA A 25 -0.33 15.51 7.86
N ALA A 26 -0.53 16.14 9.02
CA ALA A 26 -0.53 17.61 9.13
C ALA A 26 0.81 18.23 8.75
N ILE A 27 1.93 17.63 9.17
CA ILE A 27 3.29 18.07 8.78
C ILE A 27 3.47 17.95 7.26
N LEU A 28 3.11 16.79 6.67
CA LEU A 28 3.22 16.57 5.24
C LEU A 28 2.37 17.59 4.44
N LEU A 29 1.13 17.82 4.86
CA LEU A 29 0.25 18.81 4.23
C LEU A 29 0.77 20.25 4.36
N TYR A 30 1.38 20.58 5.50
CA TYR A 30 2.01 21.88 5.72
C TYR A 30 3.24 22.08 4.83
N VAL A 31 4.11 21.06 4.74
CA VAL A 31 5.31 21.08 3.89
C VAL A 31 4.95 21.17 2.40
N GLN A 32 3.85 20.55 1.98
CA GLN A 32 3.32 20.62 0.62
C GLN A 32 2.62 21.97 0.31
N GLY A 33 2.68 22.95 1.22
CA GLY A 33 1.97 24.22 1.18
C GLY A 33 2.19 25.01 -0.13
N GLY A 34 1.21 24.95 -1.03
CA GLY A 34 1.10 25.88 -2.16
C GLY A 34 0.58 25.23 -3.43
N THR A 35 1.42 24.53 -4.18
CA THR A 35 1.09 24.08 -5.55
C THR A 35 1.92 22.89 -6.03
N GLY A 36 2.79 22.32 -5.20
CA GLY A 36 3.59 21.15 -5.55
C GLY A 36 2.76 19.87 -5.46
N ASP A 37 2.71 19.09 -6.53
CA ASP A 37 2.31 17.68 -6.54
C ASP A 37 0.82 17.30 -6.35
N ARG A 38 -0.08 18.25 -6.03
CA ARG A 38 -1.55 18.03 -6.00
C ARG A 38 -2.17 17.52 -7.32
N ARG A 39 -1.39 17.43 -8.40
CA ARG A 39 -1.81 16.95 -9.73
C ARG A 39 -0.87 15.89 -10.28
N ASN A 40 -0.12 15.18 -9.45
CA ASN A 40 0.66 14.06 -9.96
C ASN A 40 -0.30 12.95 -10.39
N PRO A 41 -0.44 12.70 -11.70
CA PRO A 41 -1.37 11.68 -12.18
C PRO A 41 -0.98 10.30 -11.67
N LEU A 42 0.30 10.06 -11.34
CA LEU A 42 0.75 8.81 -10.75
C LEU A 42 0.25 8.65 -9.32
N LEU A 43 0.27 9.70 -8.49
CA LEU A 43 -0.28 9.62 -7.13
C LEU A 43 -1.77 9.33 -7.16
N THR A 44 -2.50 10.03 -8.04
CA THR A 44 -3.94 9.77 -8.19
C THR A 44 -4.19 8.37 -8.75
N THR A 45 -3.41 7.91 -9.72
CA THR A 45 -3.60 6.57 -10.31
C THR A 45 -3.26 5.47 -9.31
N ALA A 46 -2.20 5.64 -8.52
CA ALA A 46 -1.82 4.73 -7.44
C ALA A 46 -2.93 4.59 -6.39
N ALA A 47 -3.44 5.71 -5.89
CA ALA A 47 -4.57 5.71 -4.95
C ALA A 47 -5.80 5.02 -5.55
N HIS A 48 -6.10 5.26 -6.84
CA HIS A 48 -7.23 4.62 -7.52
C HIS A 48 -6.97 3.17 -7.95
N ARG A 49 -5.73 2.65 -7.94
CA ARG A 49 -5.45 1.24 -8.29
C ARG A 49 -5.73 0.29 -7.12
N GLY A 50 -5.56 0.76 -5.88
CA GLY A 50 -5.88 -0.02 -4.68
C GLY A 50 -7.35 -0.43 -4.62
N CYS A 51 -8.28 0.51 -4.81
CA CYS A 51 -9.72 0.23 -4.66
C CYS A 51 -10.25 -0.86 -5.61
N PRO A 52 -9.96 -0.86 -6.93
CA PRO A 52 -10.40 -1.93 -7.82
C PRO A 52 -9.87 -3.30 -7.43
N MET A 53 -8.61 -3.40 -6.99
CA MET A 53 -8.03 -4.68 -6.58
C MET A 53 -8.68 -5.21 -5.29
N GLU A 54 -8.96 -4.33 -4.33
CA GLU A 54 -9.75 -4.64 -3.14
C GLU A 54 -11.16 -5.14 -3.50
N LEU A 55 -11.83 -4.45 -4.42
CA LEU A 55 -13.19 -4.80 -4.86
C LEU A 55 -13.21 -6.14 -5.61
N ILE A 56 -12.27 -6.39 -6.52
CA ILE A 56 -12.17 -7.66 -7.25
C ILE A 56 -12.02 -8.82 -6.27
N VAL A 57 -11.16 -8.67 -5.26
CA VAL A 57 -10.96 -9.70 -4.22
C VAL A 57 -12.16 -9.81 -3.28
N GLY A 58 -12.81 -8.69 -2.94
CA GLY A 58 -14.00 -8.68 -2.08
C GLY A 58 -15.25 -9.28 -2.73
N GLU A 59 -15.39 -9.14 -4.05
CA GLU A 59 -16.50 -9.71 -4.83
C GLU A 59 -16.24 -11.15 -5.26
N ALA A 60 -14.98 -11.54 -5.45
CA ALA A 60 -14.63 -12.94 -5.63
C ALA A 60 -14.99 -13.70 -4.34
N GLU A 61 -16.07 -14.49 -4.36
CA GLU A 61 -16.57 -15.32 -3.24
C GLU A 61 -15.55 -16.40 -2.83
N THR A 62 -14.39 -15.98 -2.36
CA THR A 62 -13.24 -16.84 -2.11
C THR A 62 -13.26 -17.17 -0.62
N LYS A 63 -14.23 -17.97 -0.18
CA LYS A 63 -14.19 -18.64 1.14
C LYS A 63 -13.39 -19.94 1.08
N SER A 64 -12.26 -19.93 0.36
CA SER A 64 -11.33 -21.05 0.30
C SER A 64 -10.12 -20.75 1.19
N GLU A 65 -9.50 -21.80 1.73
CA GLU A 65 -8.20 -21.67 2.40
C GLU A 65 -7.19 -21.05 1.41
N GLY A 66 -6.54 -19.95 1.82
CA GLY A 66 -5.61 -19.20 0.96
C GLY A 66 -6.23 -18.05 0.16
N ALA A 67 -7.49 -17.67 0.45
CA ALA A 67 -8.09 -16.48 -0.12
C ALA A 67 -7.31 -15.20 0.26
N ILE A 68 -7.16 -14.31 -0.72
CA ILE A 68 -6.54 -13.01 -0.52
C ILE A 68 -7.47 -12.17 0.38
N GLU A 69 -6.91 -11.54 1.40
CA GLU A 69 -7.64 -10.55 2.20
C GLU A 69 -7.75 -9.23 1.40
N PRO A 70 -8.94 -8.61 1.30
CA PRO A 70 -9.14 -7.42 0.48
C PRO A 70 -8.20 -6.24 0.80
N GLY A 71 -7.92 -5.97 2.07
CA GLY A 71 -7.00 -4.92 2.51
C GLY A 71 -5.57 -5.12 2.01
N ARG A 72 -5.11 -6.37 1.85
CA ARG A 72 -3.81 -6.69 1.24
C ARG A 72 -3.80 -6.37 -0.26
N ALA A 73 -4.91 -6.66 -0.95
CA ALA A 73 -5.06 -6.31 -2.36
C ALA A 73 -5.10 -4.79 -2.56
N PHE A 74 -5.77 -4.06 -1.66
CA PHE A 74 -5.74 -2.60 -1.62
C PHE A 74 -4.29 -2.09 -1.47
N LEU A 75 -3.55 -2.59 -0.48
CA LEU A 75 -2.19 -2.16 -0.19
C LEU A 75 -1.24 -2.44 -1.37
N ALA A 76 -1.31 -3.65 -1.94
CA ALA A 76 -0.50 -4.03 -3.10
C ALA A 76 -0.81 -3.13 -4.31
N GLY A 77 -2.09 -2.86 -4.60
CA GLY A 77 -2.49 -1.98 -5.69
C GLY A 77 -2.02 -0.54 -5.50
N MET A 78 -2.16 0.00 -4.28
CA MET A 78 -1.71 1.35 -3.93
C MET A 78 -0.19 1.50 -4.05
N LEU A 79 0.58 0.51 -3.59
CA LEU A 79 2.05 0.55 -3.63
C LEU A 79 2.62 0.13 -4.98
N SER A 80 1.84 -0.40 -5.91
CA SER A 80 2.36 -0.94 -7.17
C SER A 80 3.04 0.06 -8.13
N MET A 81 2.89 1.37 -7.89
CA MET A 81 3.51 2.44 -8.70
C MET A 81 4.48 3.31 -7.87
N VAL A 82 4.81 2.85 -6.67
CA VAL A 82 5.62 3.61 -5.72
C VAL A 82 7.06 3.81 -6.23
N ASP A 83 7.56 2.90 -7.05
CA ASP A 83 8.88 2.94 -7.67
C ASP A 83 8.97 4.09 -8.68
N ALA A 84 7.94 4.24 -9.51
CA ALA A 84 7.78 5.34 -10.45
C ALA A 84 7.60 6.69 -9.73
N LEU A 85 6.94 6.68 -8.57
CA LEU A 85 6.74 7.88 -7.74
C LEU A 85 8.04 8.34 -7.05
N LEU A 86 8.85 7.42 -6.56
CA LEU A 86 10.06 7.72 -5.79
C LEU A 86 11.34 7.70 -6.63
N GLY A 87 11.27 7.23 -7.87
CA GLY A 87 12.43 7.07 -8.76
C GLY A 87 13.45 6.06 -8.22
N ARG A 88 12.98 5.06 -7.46
CA ARG A 88 13.82 4.04 -6.81
C ARG A 88 13.17 2.65 -6.93
N PRO A 89 13.96 1.57 -6.97
CA PRO A 89 13.42 0.21 -7.04
C PRO A 89 12.53 -0.16 -5.85
N SER A 90 11.52 -1.00 -6.07
CA SER A 90 10.52 -1.37 -5.05
C SER A 90 11.10 -2.18 -3.88
N GLU A 91 12.26 -2.82 -4.05
CA GLU A 91 12.96 -3.57 -3.01
C GLU A 91 13.35 -2.70 -1.81
N TYR A 92 13.72 -1.44 -2.06
CA TYR A 92 14.04 -0.49 -0.98
C TYR A 92 12.81 -0.21 -0.11
N LEU A 93 11.63 -0.23 -0.70
CA LEU A 93 10.38 0.13 -0.03
C LEU A 93 9.85 -1.03 0.79
N VAL A 94 10.03 -2.26 0.31
CA VAL A 94 9.77 -3.47 1.10
C VAL A 94 10.53 -3.43 2.43
N GLN A 95 11.80 -3.00 2.39
CA GLN A 95 12.64 -2.89 3.58
C GLN A 95 12.22 -1.72 4.50
N GLU A 96 11.91 -0.55 3.94
CA GLU A 96 11.52 0.63 4.72
C GLU A 96 10.14 0.49 5.39
N PHE A 97 9.18 -0.16 4.71
CA PHE A 97 7.81 -0.31 5.21
C PHE A 97 7.55 -1.61 5.98
N CYS A 98 8.56 -2.49 6.13
CA CYS A 98 8.42 -3.78 6.82
C CYS A 98 7.22 -4.61 6.30
N LEU A 99 7.05 -4.67 4.99
CA LEU A 99 5.91 -5.36 4.36
C LEU A 99 5.99 -6.88 4.57
N SER A 100 4.84 -7.56 4.50
CA SER A 100 4.83 -9.03 4.48
C SER A 100 5.51 -9.60 3.24
N ASP A 101 6.03 -10.84 3.34
CA ASP A 101 6.74 -11.48 2.22
C ASP A 101 5.82 -11.71 1.02
N GLU A 102 4.51 -11.78 1.25
CA GLU A 102 3.53 -11.93 0.18
C GLU A 102 3.34 -10.62 -0.59
N VAL A 103 3.13 -9.49 0.12
CA VAL A 103 3.02 -8.16 -0.51
C VAL A 103 4.35 -7.77 -1.17
N ALA A 104 5.47 -8.05 -0.52
CA ALA A 104 6.81 -7.80 -1.06
C ALA A 104 7.02 -8.50 -2.40
N ARG A 105 6.78 -9.82 -2.48
CA ARG A 105 6.96 -10.58 -3.73
C ARG A 105 6.02 -10.13 -4.84
N ALA A 106 4.80 -9.70 -4.51
CA ALA A 106 3.88 -9.14 -5.48
C ALA A 106 4.41 -7.81 -6.08
N LEU A 107 5.06 -6.98 -5.26
CA LEU A 107 5.59 -5.67 -5.68
C LEU A 107 6.95 -5.74 -6.39
N THR A 108 7.81 -6.71 -6.05
CA THR A 108 9.17 -6.81 -6.63
C THR A 108 9.25 -7.80 -7.78
N HIS A 109 8.49 -8.89 -7.72
CA HIS A 109 8.58 -10.00 -8.66
C HIS A 109 7.28 -10.25 -9.44
N HIS A 110 6.19 -9.53 -9.12
CA HIS A 110 4.86 -9.79 -9.67
C HIS A 110 4.42 -11.25 -9.48
N GLU A 111 4.80 -11.83 -8.34
CA GLU A 111 4.52 -13.23 -8.01
C GLU A 111 3.35 -13.41 -7.04
N GLY A 112 2.80 -14.63 -7.04
CA GLY A 112 1.74 -15.03 -6.12
C GLY A 112 0.38 -14.45 -6.50
N ALA A 113 -0.61 -14.71 -5.65
CA ALA A 113 -2.00 -14.36 -5.92
C ALA A 113 -2.20 -12.83 -6.04
N LEU A 114 -1.47 -12.04 -5.23
CA LEU A 114 -1.46 -10.58 -5.31
C LEU A 114 -0.75 -10.02 -6.56
N GLY A 115 0.31 -10.68 -7.05
CA GLY A 115 1.05 -10.24 -8.23
C GLY A 115 0.31 -10.46 -9.55
N GLY A 116 -0.66 -11.39 -9.56
CA GLY A 116 -1.50 -11.70 -10.71
C GLY A 116 -2.78 -10.85 -10.84
N LEU A 117 -3.04 -9.94 -9.90
CA LEU A 117 -4.17 -9.01 -9.91
C LEU A 117 -3.85 -7.75 -10.74
#